data_AF-A0A3L7XBL0-F1
#
_entry.id   AF-A0A3L7XBL0-F1
#
_cell.length_a   1.000
_cell.length_b   1.000
_cell.length_c   1.000
_cell.angle_alpha   90.00
_cell.angle_beta   90.00
_cell.angle_gamma   90.00
#
_symmetry.space_group_name_H-M   'P 1'
#
loop_
_entity.id
_entity.type
_entity.pdbx_description
1 polymer ?
#
loop_
_entity_poly.entity_id
_entity_poly.type
_entity_poly.pdbx_seq_one_letter_code
_entity_poly.pdbx_strand_id
1 'polypeptide(L)'
;MFERVRDYFILIGHAWICPDCRQRLLADPDVMLIGHKVSEEERACVLALTDESFGTMMALAAATNLSEDDLREAIDHPRSRLRHLGVVKRQR
;
A
#
# COMPACT_ATOMS: atom_id res chain seq x y z
N MET A 1 -14.86 11.09 -14.30
CA MET A 1 -13.54 10.82 -14.88
C MET A 1 -12.81 9.95 -13.87
N PHE A 2 -12.56 8.67 -14.14
CA PHE A 2 -11.83 7.84 -13.18
C PHE A 2 -10.36 8.26 -13.26
N GLU A 3 -9.94 9.18 -12.41
CA GLU A 3 -8.53 9.41 -12.18
C GLU A 3 -7.90 8.07 -11.83
N ARG A 4 -6.87 7.68 -12.60
CA ARG A 4 -6.17 6.42 -12.35
C ARG A 4 -5.39 6.62 -11.06
N VAL A 5 -6.01 6.30 -9.91
CA VAL A 5 -5.31 6.24 -8.63
C VAL A 5 -4.10 5.33 -8.79
N ARG A 6 -2.94 5.83 -8.33
CA ARG A 6 -1.63 5.20 -8.50
C ARG A 6 -1.58 3.87 -7.74
N ASP A 7 -0.83 2.91 -8.28
CA ASP A 7 -0.68 1.59 -7.65
C ASP A 7 -0.08 1.69 -6.23
N TYR A 8 0.81 2.66 -6.01
CA TYR A 8 1.37 2.97 -4.70
C TYR A 8 0.29 3.30 -3.66
N PHE A 9 -0.64 4.20 -4.00
CA PHE A 9 -1.72 4.62 -3.11
C PHE A 9 -2.62 3.43 -2.77
N ILE A 10 -3.00 2.64 -3.79
CA ILE A 10 -3.81 1.44 -3.57
C ILE A 10 -3.10 0.42 -2.67
N LEU A 11 -1.79 0.25 -2.84
CA LEU A 11 -0.99 -0.67 -2.04
C LEU A 11 -0.94 -0.24 -0.57
N ILE A 12 -0.63 1.02 -0.31
CA ILE A 12 -0.55 1.58 1.04
C ILE A 12 -1.94 1.62 1.71
N GLY A 13 -2.95 2.11 1.00
CA GLY A 13 -4.32 2.16 1.50
C GLY A 13 -4.88 0.77 1.82
N HIS A 14 -4.60 -0.24 0.98
CA HIS A 14 -5.00 -1.61 1.29
C HIS A 14 -4.26 -2.19 2.49
N ALA A 15 -2.94 -1.98 2.58
CA ALA A 15 -2.14 -2.44 3.71
C ALA A 15 -2.61 -1.82 5.04
N TRP A 16 -3.11 -0.59 5.03
CA TRP A 16 -3.74 0.01 6.20
C TRP A 16 -5.00 -0.73 6.67
N ILE A 17 -5.86 -1.12 5.72
CA ILE A 17 -7.17 -1.73 6.01
C ILE A 17 -7.06 -3.22 6.33
N CYS A 18 -6.09 -3.92 5.74
CA CYS A 18 -5.97 -5.37 5.80
C CYS A 18 -4.70 -5.82 6.55
N PRO A 19 -4.83 -6.29 7.81
CA PRO A 19 -3.70 -6.74 8.61
C PRO A 19 -2.88 -7.87 7.96
N ASP A 20 -3.53 -8.81 7.27
CA ASP A 20 -2.84 -9.90 6.56
C ASP A 20 -1.95 -9.37 5.44
N CYS A 21 -2.44 -8.41 4.66
CA CYS A 21 -1.66 -7.81 3.58
C CYS A 21 -0.56 -6.90 4.12
N ARG A 22 -0.79 -6.21 5.25
CA ARG A 22 0.26 -5.51 5.99
C ARG A 22 1.38 -6.45 6.41
N GLN A 23 1.04 -7.57 7.06
CA GLN A 23 2.04 -8.53 7.51
C GLN A 23 2.85 -9.09 6.34
N ARG A 24 2.20 -9.38 5.21
CA ARG A 24 2.89 -9.83 4.00
C ARG A 24 3.79 -8.75 3.40
N LEU A 25 3.33 -7.50 3.39
CA LEU A 25 4.13 -6.35 2.94
C LEU A 25 5.35 -6.13 3.82
N LEU A 26 5.23 -6.27 5.14
CA LEU A 26 6.35 -6.11 6.07
C LEU A 26 7.30 -7.32 6.05
N ALA A 27 6.80 -8.52 5.77
CA ALA A 27 7.61 -9.73 5.70
C ALA A 27 8.44 -9.81 4.41
N ASP A 28 7.85 -9.45 3.27
CA ASP A 28 8.53 -9.49 1.97
C ASP A 28 8.05 -8.34 1.06
N PRO A 29 8.50 -7.10 1.35
CA PRO A 29 8.05 -5.92 0.62
C PRO A 29 8.41 -5.98 -0.87
N ASP A 30 9.57 -6.56 -1.20
CA ASP A 30 10.02 -6.70 -2.58
C ASP A 30 9.08 -7.56 -3.43
N VAL A 31 8.66 -8.72 -2.90
CA VAL A 31 7.71 -9.58 -3.60
C VAL A 31 6.34 -8.91 -3.76
N MET A 32 5.90 -8.13 -2.76
CA MET A 32 4.63 -7.41 -2.84
C MET A 32 4.63 -6.27 -3.86
N LEU A 33 5.79 -5.70 -4.19
CA LEU A 33 5.91 -4.64 -5.19
C LEU A 33 5.94 -5.17 -6.64
N ILE A 34 6.12 -6.47 -6.85
CA ILE A 34 6.14 -7.06 -8.20
C ILE A 34 4.82 -6.78 -8.93
N GLY A 35 4.90 -6.13 -10.09
CA GLY A 35 3.75 -5.81 -10.92
C GLY A 35 2.98 -4.54 -10.51
N HIS A 36 3.45 -3.83 -9.48
CA HIS A 36 2.96 -2.50 -9.11
C HIS A 36 3.83 -1.42 -9.78
N LYS A 37 3.19 -0.38 -10.31
CA LYS A 37 3.91 0.81 -10.79
C LYS A 37 4.25 1.73 -9.61
N VAL A 38 5.48 1.59 -9.11
CA VAL A 38 6.08 2.43 -8.07
C VAL A 38 7.38 3.06 -8.57
N SER A 39 7.68 4.28 -8.15
CA SER A 39 8.99 4.91 -8.36
C SER A 39 10.04 4.29 -7.42
N GLU A 40 11.31 4.59 -7.67
CA GLU A 40 12.41 4.16 -6.79
C GLU A 40 12.28 4.75 -5.37
N GLU A 41 11.83 6.01 -5.27
CA GLU A 41 11.54 6.69 -4.02
C GLU A 41 10.40 6.01 -3.25
N GLU A 42 9.29 5.70 -3.94
CA GLU A 42 8.15 4.99 -3.36
C GLU A 42 8.54 3.58 -2.91
N ARG A 43 9.37 2.90 -3.69
CA ARG A 43 9.93 1.59 -3.32
C ARG A 43 10.79 1.71 -2.07
N ALA A 44 11.65 2.72 -1.98
CA ALA A 44 12.47 2.96 -0.78
C ALA A 44 11.60 3.22 0.46
N CYS A 45 10.52 3.99 0.33
CA CYS A 45 9.53 4.17 1.39
C CYS A 45 8.92 2.84 1.84
N VAL A 46 8.44 2.01 0.91
CA VAL A 46 7.83 0.70 1.23
C VAL A 46 8.81 -0.23 1.93
N LEU A 47 10.07 -0.27 1.47
CA LEU A 47 11.13 -1.09 2.09
C LEU A 47 11.50 -0.62 3.50
N ALA A 48 11.26 0.65 3.83
CA ALA A 48 11.52 1.22 5.15
C ALA A 48 10.32 1.09 6.11
N LEU A 49 9.17 0.59 5.64
CA LEU A 49 7.98 0.43 6.49
C LEU A 49 8.23 -0.60 7.59
N THR A 50 7.76 -0.26 8.79
CA THR A 50 7.74 -1.15 9.96
C THR A 50 6.32 -1.25 10.50
N ASP A 51 6.10 -2.13 11.48
CA ASP A 51 4.80 -2.21 12.16
C ASP A 51 4.42 -0.85 12.82
N GLU A 52 5.42 -0.12 13.32
CA GLU A 52 5.24 1.21 13.92
C GLU A 52 4.72 2.23 12.91
N SER A 53 5.10 2.11 11.63
CA SER A 53 4.57 2.96 10.55
C SER A 53 3.05 2.84 10.42
N PHE A 54 2.46 1.70 10.80
CA PHE A 54 1.01 1.47 10.75
C PHE A 54 0.29 1.79 12.07
N GLY A 55 0.98 2.35 13.06
CA GLY A 55 0.39 2.70 14.35
C GLY A 55 -0.59 3.87 14.28
N THR A 56 -0.32 4.86 13.43
CA THR A 56 -1.20 6.03 13.20
C THR A 56 -1.16 6.46 11.74
N MET A 57 -2.21 7.15 11.27
CA MET A 57 -2.27 7.68 9.91
C MET A 57 -1.15 8.69 9.65
N MET A 58 -0.82 9.50 10.66
CA MET A 58 0.29 10.45 10.62
C MET A 58 1.66 9.74 10.49
N ALA A 59 1.88 8.64 11.22
CA ALA A 59 3.11 7.86 11.11
C ALA A 59 3.25 7.21 9.72
N LEU A 60 2.14 6.70 9.17
CA LEU A 60 2.13 6.12 7.84
C LEU A 60 2.38 7.18 6.77
N ALA A 61 1.74 8.35 6.88
CA ALA A 61 1.94 9.50 5.99
C ALA A 61 3.42 9.89 5.95
N ALA A 62 4.04 10.03 7.12
CA ALA A 62 5.46 10.35 7.24
C ALA A 62 6.37 9.27 6.62
N ALA A 63 6.08 7.98 6.84
CA ALA A 63 6.90 6.89 6.31
C ALA A 63 6.76 6.71 4.79
N THR A 64 5.59 7.04 4.24
CA THR A 64 5.25 6.86 2.81
C THR A 64 5.44 8.10 1.97
N ASN A 65 5.79 9.23 2.59
CA ASN A 65 5.85 10.54 1.95
C ASN A 65 4.52 10.93 1.25
N LEU A 66 3.40 10.53 1.85
CA LEU A 66 2.05 10.86 1.42
C LEU A 66 1.43 11.87 2.40
N SER A 67 0.48 12.68 1.93
CA SER A 67 -0.34 13.46 2.86
C SER A 67 -1.38 12.56 3.55
N GLU A 68 -1.90 13.00 4.69
CA GLU A 68 -3.02 12.29 5.34
C GLU A 68 -4.28 12.25 4.47
N ASP A 69 -4.49 13.28 3.65
CA ASP A 69 -5.62 13.33 2.71
C ASP A 69 -5.46 12.31 1.58
N ASP A 70 -4.25 12.19 1.02
CA ASP A 70 -3.91 11.16 0.04
C ASP A 70 -4.15 9.75 0.61
N LEU A 71 -3.77 9.51 1.87
CA LEU A 71 -4.01 8.24 2.54
C LEU A 71 -5.49 7.97 2.75
N ARG A 72 -6.27 8.97 3.18
CA ARG A 72 -7.72 8.86 3.34
C ARG A 72 -8.38 8.51 2.02
N GLU A 73 -8.04 9.23 0.95
CA GLU A 73 -8.57 8.95 -0.38
C GLU A 73 -8.18 7.55 -0.85
N ALA A 74 -6.91 7.16 -0.65
CA ALA A 74 -6.43 5.84 -0.98
C ALA A 74 -7.17 4.73 -0.22
N ILE A 75 -7.46 4.92 1.07
CA ILE A 75 -8.20 3.97 1.91
C ILE A 75 -9.65 3.83 1.45
N ASP A 76 -10.30 4.96 1.15
CA ASP A 76 -11.70 4.98 0.70
C ASP A 76 -11.85 4.50 -0.75
N HIS A 77 -10.76 4.48 -1.52
CA HIS A 77 -10.80 4.07 -2.91
C HIS A 77 -11.25 2.60 -3.07
N PRO A 78 -12.24 2.30 -3.94
CA PRO A 78 -12.81 0.95 -4.07
C PRO A 78 -11.78 -0.14 -4.38
N ARG A 79 -10.71 0.19 -5.12
CA ARG A 79 -9.66 -0.79 -5.45
C ARG A 79 -8.83 -1.21 -4.24
N SER A 80 -8.66 -0.33 -3.25
CA SER A 80 -7.98 -0.66 -1.99
C SER A 80 -8.85 -1.55 -1.11
N ARG A 81 -10.17 -1.50 -1.26
CA ARG A 81 -11.09 -2.33 -0.46
C ARG A 81 -11.35 -3.72 -1.07
N LEU A 82 -11.13 -3.88 -2.38
CA LEU A 82 -11.51 -5.08 -3.12
C LEU A 82 -10.35 -6.02 -3.48
N ARG A 83 -9.09 -5.68 -3.13
CA ARG A 83 -7.91 -6.37 -3.67
C ARG A 83 -6.91 -6.75 -2.58
N HIS A 84 -6.79 -8.04 -2.25
CA HIS A 84 -5.66 -8.53 -1.45
C HIS A 84 -4.36 -8.49 -2.24
N LEU A 85 -3.29 -7.98 -1.61
CA LEU A 85 -1.95 -7.91 -2.19
C LEU A 85 -1.33 -9.30 -2.29
N GLY A 86 -0.58 -9.56 -3.37
CA GLY A 86 0.14 -10.82 -3.55
C GLY A 86 -0.72 -12.08 -3.69
N VAL A 87 -2.04 -11.96 -3.83
CA VAL A 87 -2.88 -13.10 -4.23
C VAL A 87 -2.80 -13.19 -5.75
N VAL A 88 -1.76 -13.86 -6.24
CA VAL A 88 -1.77 -14.35 -7.62
C VAL A 88 -2.94 -15.32 -7.68
N LYS A 89 -4.07 -14.93 -8.29
CA LYS A 89 -5.09 -15.90 -8.66
C LYS A 89 -4.36 -16.95 -9.50
N ARG A 90 -4.16 -18.15 -8.95
CA ARG A 90 -4.00 -19.35 -9.77
C ARG A 90 -5.24 -19.36 -10.66
N GLN A 91 -5.13 -18.84 -11.88
CA GLN A 91 -6.10 -19.12 -12.91
C GLN A 91 -5.97 -20.63 -13.14
N ARG A 92 -7.04 -21.31 -12.75
CA ARG A 92 -7.21 -22.75 -12.87
C ARG A 92 -7.48 -23.09 -14.32
#